data_AF-A0AAE7QZX1-F1
#
_entry.id   AF-A0AAE7QZX1-F1
#
_cell.length_a   1.000
_cell.length_b   1.000
_cell.length_c   1.000
_cell.angle_alpha   90.00
_cell.angle_beta   90.00
_cell.angle_gamma   90.00
#
_symmetry.space_group_name_H-M   'P 1'
#
loop_
_entity.id
_entity.type
_entity.pdbx_description
1 polymer ?
#
loop_
_entity_poly.entity_id
_entity_poly.type
_entity_poly.pdbx_seq_one_letter_code
_entity_poly.pdbx_strand_id
1 'polypeptide(L)'
;MTKFKLEYIWLDGYKPVANLRGKTQIKEFDEFPTLEQLPLWGFDGSSTMQAEGHSSDCVLKPVAIYPDPARTNGALVMCEVMMPDGVTPHASNSRATILDDEGAWFGFEQEYFFYEDGRPLGFPEQGYPAPQGPYYTGVGYKNVGSIAREIVEEHLDLCLEAGINHEGINAEVAKGQWEFQVFGKGSKSAADQIWIARYLLLRLCEKYGIDVEFHCKPLGDTDWNGSGMHCNFSTKFMREVGGKEYFEALMGAFEKNWKEHIDVYGPDNHLRLTGKHETAPWNKFSYGIADRGASIRVPHSFVNNGYKGYLEDRRPNSQGCPYQIASVVLKTIAEVPLAKSAAA
;
A
#
# COMPACT_ATOMS: atom_id res chain seq x y z
N MET A 1 -7.67 -33.83 12.51
CA MET A 1 -7.16 -32.48 12.73
C MET A 1 -5.68 -32.36 12.34
N THR A 2 -5.41 -31.46 11.40
CA THR A 2 -4.09 -31.02 10.93
C THR A 2 -3.59 -29.86 11.79
N LYS A 3 -2.29 -29.82 12.11
CA LYS A 3 -1.66 -28.68 12.78
C LYS A 3 -1.34 -27.59 11.76
N PHE A 4 -1.98 -26.43 11.90
CA PHE A 4 -1.72 -25.24 11.12
C PHE A 4 -0.81 -24.27 11.88
N LYS A 5 0.04 -23.57 11.12
CA LYS A 5 0.94 -22.50 11.57
C LYS A 5 0.29 -21.16 11.22
N LEU A 6 -0.37 -20.54 12.18
CA LEU A 6 -1.04 -19.26 12.03
C LEU A 6 -0.03 -18.14 12.28
N GLU A 7 0.46 -17.49 11.24
CA GLU A 7 1.34 -16.32 11.32
C GLU A 7 0.48 -15.07 11.53
N TYR A 8 0.38 -14.60 12.78
CA TYR A 8 -0.35 -13.38 13.13
C TYR A 8 0.50 -12.17 12.80
N ILE A 9 0.01 -11.32 11.91
CA ILE A 9 0.70 -10.16 11.35
C ILE A 9 -0.02 -8.89 11.76
N TRP A 10 0.71 -7.88 12.24
CA TRP A 10 0.12 -6.61 12.66
C TRP A 10 1.08 -5.44 12.45
N LEU A 11 0.55 -4.23 12.61
CA LEU A 11 1.33 -2.98 12.58
C LEU A 11 1.67 -2.53 14.00
N ASP A 12 2.93 -2.17 14.21
CA ASP A 12 3.40 -1.61 15.47
C ASP A 12 3.02 -0.13 15.66
N GLY A 13 3.48 0.47 16.76
CA GLY A 13 3.19 1.85 17.14
C GLY A 13 4.31 2.85 16.83
N TYR A 14 5.34 2.45 16.06
CA TYR A 14 6.43 3.36 15.72
C TYR A 14 5.92 4.53 14.86
N LYS A 15 6.58 5.67 15.00
CA LYS A 15 6.28 6.91 14.28
C LYS A 15 7.55 7.48 13.64
N PRO A 16 7.46 8.11 12.46
CA PRO A 16 6.24 8.39 11.71
C PRO A 16 5.70 7.20 10.90
N VAL A 17 6.45 6.10 10.77
CA VAL A 17 6.07 4.90 10.01
C VAL A 17 5.95 3.71 10.96
N ALA A 18 4.84 2.99 10.87
CA ALA A 18 4.64 1.72 11.56
C ALA A 18 5.31 0.58 10.78
N ASN A 19 5.90 -0.37 11.50
CA ASN A 19 6.49 -1.57 10.91
C ASN A 19 5.53 -2.75 11.01
N LEU A 20 5.70 -3.70 10.08
CA LEU A 20 5.07 -5.01 10.17
C LEU A 20 5.77 -5.86 11.23
N ARG A 21 4.98 -6.58 12.02
CA ARG A 21 5.42 -7.56 13.02
C ARG A 21 4.69 -8.88 12.76
N GLY A 22 5.32 -9.99 13.10
CA GLY A 22 4.78 -11.33 12.89
C GLY A 22 5.12 -12.28 14.04
N LYS A 23 4.22 -13.21 14.35
CA LYS A 23 4.54 -14.39 15.18
C LYS A 23 3.59 -15.56 14.90
N THR A 24 4.10 -16.79 15.08
CA THR A 24 3.36 -18.01 14.74
C THR A 24 2.64 -18.64 15.94
N GLN A 25 1.32 -18.86 15.83
CA GLN A 25 0.55 -19.75 16.70
C GLN A 25 0.39 -21.12 16.05
N ILE A 26 0.44 -22.21 16.82
CA ILE A 26 0.04 -23.53 16.34
C ILE A 26 -1.37 -23.84 16.82
N LYS A 27 -2.25 -24.22 15.89
CA LYS A 27 -3.63 -24.65 16.17
C LYS A 27 -4.02 -25.84 15.31
N GLU A 28 -4.97 -26.62 15.80
CA GLU A 28 -5.46 -27.82 15.14
C GLU A 28 -6.82 -27.52 14.51
N PHE A 29 -6.96 -27.84 13.22
CA PHE A 29 -8.20 -27.71 12.46
C PHE A 29 -8.37 -28.93 11.56
N ASP A 30 -9.60 -29.27 11.17
CA ASP A 30 -9.82 -30.38 10.24
C ASP A 30 -9.46 -30.01 8.80
N GLU A 31 -9.65 -28.75 8.43
CA GLU A 31 -9.31 -28.16 7.13
C GLU A 31 -8.69 -26.76 7.32
N PHE A 32 -8.40 -26.05 6.23
CA PHE A 32 -7.90 -24.68 6.32
C PHE A 32 -8.91 -23.80 7.08
N PRO A 33 -8.49 -23.09 8.14
CA PRO A 33 -9.44 -22.41 9.03
C PRO A 33 -10.11 -21.21 8.37
N THR A 34 -11.38 -20.97 8.73
CA THR A 34 -12.06 -19.71 8.42
C THR A 34 -11.65 -18.62 9.40
N LEU A 35 -11.88 -17.36 9.04
CA LEU A 35 -11.54 -16.20 9.88
C LEU A 35 -12.19 -16.27 11.27
N GLU A 36 -13.44 -16.72 11.35
CA GLU A 36 -14.23 -16.79 12.58
C GLU A 36 -13.73 -17.86 13.56
N GLN A 37 -13.01 -18.86 13.06
CA GLN A 37 -12.41 -19.91 13.88
C GLN A 37 -11.09 -19.45 14.53
N LEU A 38 -10.51 -18.34 14.07
CA LEU A 38 -9.23 -17.85 14.57
C LEU A 38 -9.41 -17.15 15.93
N PRO A 39 -8.67 -17.56 16.97
CA PRO A 39 -8.76 -16.92 18.27
C PRO A 39 -8.12 -15.52 18.25
N LEU A 40 -8.58 -14.65 19.14
CA LEU A 40 -7.80 -13.49 19.57
C LEU A 40 -6.47 -13.94 20.15
N TRP A 41 -5.44 -13.11 20.04
CA TRP A 41 -4.15 -13.39 20.67
C TRP A 41 -3.57 -12.13 21.30
N GLY A 42 -2.72 -12.27 22.31
CA GLY A 42 -2.08 -11.12 22.99
C GLY A 42 -0.63 -10.96 22.55
N PHE A 43 -0.08 -9.76 22.67
CA PHE A 43 1.35 -9.49 22.55
C PHE A 43 1.79 -8.40 23.53
N ASP A 44 3.10 -8.32 23.77
CA ASP A 44 3.71 -7.27 24.59
C ASP A 44 3.87 -5.99 23.76
N GLY A 45 2.99 -5.02 23.99
CA GLY A 45 2.98 -3.72 23.33
C GLY A 45 4.12 -2.78 23.74
N SER A 46 4.82 -3.06 24.84
CA SER A 46 5.97 -2.24 25.26
C SER A 46 7.17 -2.40 24.33
N SER A 47 7.29 -3.57 23.71
CA SER A 47 8.32 -3.88 22.72
C SER A 47 8.03 -3.35 21.31
N THR A 48 6.88 -2.70 21.12
CA THR A 48 6.40 -2.26 19.79
C THR A 48 5.87 -0.83 19.79
N MET A 49 6.19 -0.02 20.81
CA MET A 49 5.72 1.38 20.96
C MET A 49 4.19 1.50 21.04
N GLN A 50 3.50 0.50 21.59
CA GLN A 50 2.04 0.46 21.71
C GLN A 50 1.57 0.52 23.15
N ALA A 51 2.43 0.26 24.13
CA ALA A 51 2.04 0.37 25.53
C ALA A 51 3.25 0.68 26.42
N GLU A 52 3.01 1.06 27.67
CA GLU A 52 4.06 1.23 28.66
C GLU A 52 4.32 -0.09 29.40
N GLY A 53 5.56 -0.31 29.88
CA GLY A 53 5.99 -1.60 30.42
C GLY A 53 5.20 -2.11 31.64
N HIS A 54 4.47 -1.26 32.36
CA HIS A 54 3.68 -1.66 33.53
C HIS A 54 2.21 -2.00 33.21
N SER A 55 1.78 -1.82 31.96
CA SER A 55 0.45 -2.16 31.43
C SER A 55 0.56 -2.43 29.92
N SER A 56 1.34 -3.45 29.56
CA SER A 56 1.83 -3.59 28.19
C SER A 56 0.99 -4.46 27.25
N ASP A 57 -0.01 -5.19 27.76
CA ASP A 57 -0.78 -6.13 26.95
C ASP A 57 -1.55 -5.41 25.84
N CYS A 58 -1.47 -5.93 24.63
CA CYS A 58 -2.28 -5.53 23.48
C CYS A 58 -2.90 -6.78 22.85
N VAL A 59 -4.06 -6.63 22.21
CA VAL A 59 -4.80 -7.75 21.61
C VAL A 59 -4.73 -7.68 20.10
N LEU A 60 -4.42 -8.80 19.46
CA LEU A 60 -4.52 -9.05 18.03
C LEU A 60 -5.88 -9.64 17.74
N LYS A 61 -6.66 -8.94 16.92
CA LYS A 61 -7.93 -9.41 16.39
C LYS A 61 -7.76 -9.77 14.91
N PRO A 62 -7.93 -11.04 14.52
CA PRO A 62 -7.92 -11.44 13.12
C PRO A 62 -8.94 -10.65 12.30
N VAL A 63 -8.52 -10.16 11.12
CA VAL A 63 -9.38 -9.41 10.19
C VAL A 63 -9.34 -9.93 8.76
N ALA A 64 -8.31 -10.69 8.39
CA ALA A 64 -8.23 -11.44 7.15
C ALA A 64 -7.32 -12.65 7.34
N ILE A 65 -7.55 -13.70 6.54
CA ILE A 65 -6.73 -14.92 6.52
C ILE A 65 -6.41 -15.29 5.08
N TYR A 66 -5.16 -15.69 4.84
CA TYR A 66 -4.64 -16.13 3.55
C TYR A 66 -3.81 -17.41 3.75
N PRO A 67 -3.74 -18.32 2.78
CA PRO A 67 -2.73 -19.38 2.78
C PRO A 67 -1.32 -18.77 2.84
N ASP A 68 -0.39 -19.40 3.57
CA ASP A 68 1.04 -19.06 3.52
C ASP A 68 1.75 -20.05 2.58
N PRO A 69 1.99 -19.68 1.30
CA PRO A 69 2.56 -20.60 0.31
C PRO A 69 3.99 -21.04 0.66
N ALA A 70 4.72 -20.25 1.45
CA ALA A 70 6.07 -20.57 1.86
C ALA A 70 6.14 -21.56 3.04
N ARG A 71 5.00 -22.01 3.60
CA ARG A 71 4.97 -22.97 4.72
C ARG A 71 3.91 -24.05 4.54
N THR A 72 4.31 -25.32 4.71
CA THR A 72 3.35 -26.43 4.84
C THR A 72 2.37 -26.17 5.98
N ASN A 73 1.07 -26.25 5.68
CA ASN A 73 -0.05 -25.93 6.58
C ASN A 73 0.09 -24.54 7.23
N GLY A 74 0.62 -23.56 6.49
CA GLY A 74 0.73 -22.19 6.96
C GLY A 74 -0.48 -21.34 6.59
N ALA A 75 -0.80 -20.36 7.44
CA ALA A 75 -1.78 -19.32 7.16
C ALA A 75 -1.22 -17.96 7.62
N LEU A 76 -1.33 -16.94 6.77
CA LEU A 76 -1.06 -15.55 7.11
C LEU A 76 -2.35 -14.95 7.67
N VAL A 77 -2.29 -14.40 8.88
CA VAL A 77 -3.44 -13.83 9.58
C VAL A 77 -3.19 -12.34 9.77
N MET A 78 -3.82 -11.51 8.93
CA MET A 78 -3.78 -10.07 9.14
C MET A 78 -4.61 -9.74 10.39
N CYS A 79 -4.05 -8.96 11.30
CA CYS A 79 -4.70 -8.54 12.53
C CYS A 79 -4.80 -7.03 12.64
N GLU A 80 -5.89 -6.59 13.25
CA GLU A 80 -5.98 -5.25 13.82
C GLU A 80 -5.60 -5.28 15.30
N VAL A 81 -5.07 -4.16 15.80
CA VAL A 81 -4.63 -4.05 17.19
C VAL A 81 -5.75 -3.43 18.02
N MET A 82 -6.07 -4.08 19.12
CA MET A 82 -7.11 -3.72 20.07
C MET A 82 -6.48 -3.46 21.44
N MET A 83 -7.15 -2.65 22.26
CA MET A 83 -6.89 -2.53 23.69
C MET A 83 -7.07 -3.88 24.41
N PRO A 84 -6.58 -4.05 25.65
CA PRO A 84 -6.75 -5.29 26.42
C PRO A 84 -8.19 -5.82 26.55
N ASP A 85 -9.19 -4.95 26.40
CA ASP A 85 -10.61 -5.34 26.40
C ASP A 85 -11.03 -6.18 25.18
N GLY A 86 -10.19 -6.23 24.14
CA GLY A 86 -10.45 -6.96 22.88
C GLY A 86 -11.52 -6.33 21.99
N VAL A 87 -12.05 -5.16 22.35
CA VAL A 87 -13.20 -4.51 21.68
C VAL A 87 -12.85 -3.10 21.21
N THR A 88 -12.09 -2.34 22.00
CA THR A 88 -11.72 -0.96 21.67
C THR A 88 -10.50 -0.97 20.74
N PRO A 89 -10.54 -0.33 19.55
CA PRO A 89 -9.37 -0.19 18.70
C PRO A 89 -8.23 0.51 19.43
N HIS A 90 -7.01 -0.02 19.31
CA HIS A 90 -5.82 0.63 19.84
C HIS A 90 -5.54 1.94 19.09
N ALA A 91 -4.87 2.91 19.71
CA ALA A 91 -4.57 4.21 19.09
C ALA A 91 -3.70 4.10 17.82
N SER A 92 -2.94 3.02 17.66
CA SER A 92 -2.15 2.72 16.45
C SER A 92 -2.98 2.03 15.34
N ASN A 93 -4.22 1.64 15.61
CA ASN A 93 -5.08 0.92 14.67
C ASN A 93 -5.63 1.86 13.59
N SER A 94 -4.84 2.07 12.55
CA SER A 94 -5.25 2.84 11.38
C SER A 94 -6.37 2.17 10.58
N ARG A 95 -6.51 0.84 10.64
CA ARG A 95 -7.60 0.09 9.98
C ARG A 95 -8.97 0.48 10.52
N ALA A 96 -9.08 0.81 11.81
CA ALA A 96 -10.33 1.30 12.41
C ALA A 96 -10.78 2.68 11.88
N THR A 97 -9.91 3.43 11.19
CA THR A 97 -10.20 4.80 10.73
C THR A 97 -10.85 4.87 9.34
N ILE A 98 -10.91 3.76 8.61
CA ILE A 98 -11.41 3.71 7.24
C ILE A 98 -12.94 3.60 7.21
N LEU A 99 -13.57 4.37 6.31
CA LEU A 99 -14.99 4.18 6.02
C LEU A 99 -15.19 2.85 5.32
N ASP A 100 -16.10 2.03 5.83
CA ASP A 100 -16.41 0.73 5.26
C ASP A 100 -17.36 0.92 4.06
N ASP A 101 -16.79 0.96 2.86
CA ASP A 101 -17.53 1.04 1.60
C ASP A 101 -17.15 -0.16 0.74
N GLU A 102 -18.04 -1.15 0.69
CA GLU A 102 -17.88 -2.37 -0.14
C GLU A 102 -17.92 -2.06 -1.64
N GLY A 103 -18.55 -0.94 -2.04
CA GLY A 103 -18.63 -0.48 -3.42
C GLY A 103 -17.40 0.32 -3.87
N ALA A 104 -16.53 0.73 -2.93
CA ALA A 104 -15.28 1.39 -3.23
C ALA A 104 -14.23 0.40 -3.73
N TRP A 105 -13.57 0.77 -4.82
CA TRP A 105 -12.47 0.00 -5.39
C TRP A 105 -11.21 0.82 -5.32
N PHE A 106 -10.12 0.17 -4.92
CA PHE A 106 -8.79 0.77 -4.83
C PHE A 106 -7.78 -0.10 -5.58
N GLY A 107 -6.87 0.54 -6.30
CA GLY A 107 -5.66 -0.07 -6.85
C GLY A 107 -4.45 0.69 -6.35
N PHE A 108 -3.55 0.03 -5.64
CA PHE A 108 -2.32 0.65 -5.14
C PHE A 108 -1.12 0.16 -5.95
N GLU A 109 -0.33 1.10 -6.44
CA GLU A 109 0.89 0.89 -7.21
C GLU A 109 2.09 1.07 -6.27
N GLN A 110 2.51 0.02 -5.57
CA GLN A 110 3.56 0.10 -4.55
C GLN A 110 4.95 0.10 -5.19
N GLU A 111 5.63 1.24 -5.15
CA GLU A 111 7.05 1.32 -5.55
C GLU A 111 7.98 1.08 -4.34
N TYR A 112 9.16 0.52 -4.59
CA TYR A 112 10.19 0.24 -3.58
C TYR A 112 11.56 0.08 -4.23
N PHE A 113 12.62 0.17 -3.44
CA PHE A 113 13.96 -0.21 -3.86
C PHE A 113 14.42 -1.47 -3.13
N PHE A 114 15.17 -2.32 -3.82
CA PHE A 114 16.04 -3.28 -3.14
C PHE A 114 17.33 -2.61 -2.70
N TYR A 115 17.80 -2.93 -1.50
CA TYR A 115 19.03 -2.43 -0.91
C TYR A 115 19.94 -3.59 -0.48
N GLU A 116 21.23 -3.44 -0.74
CA GLU A 116 22.28 -4.36 -0.29
C GLU A 116 23.43 -3.50 0.25
N ASP A 117 23.90 -3.82 1.45
CA ASP A 117 24.98 -3.08 2.14
C ASP A 117 24.75 -1.55 2.20
N GLY A 118 23.50 -1.15 2.45
CA GLY A 118 23.11 0.26 2.57
C GLY A 118 23.06 1.05 1.26
N ARG A 119 23.06 0.37 0.10
CA ARG A 119 22.97 0.98 -1.22
C ARG A 119 21.91 0.30 -2.09
N PRO A 120 21.31 0.99 -3.07
CA PRO A 120 20.38 0.34 -3.99
C PRO A 120 21.03 -0.83 -4.74
N LEU A 121 20.32 -1.95 -4.82
CA LEU A 121 20.79 -3.16 -5.47
C LEU A 121 21.20 -2.89 -6.92
N GLY A 122 22.43 -3.27 -7.26
CA GLY A 122 23.01 -3.06 -8.59
C GLY A 122 23.65 -1.69 -8.82
N PHE A 123 23.71 -0.82 -7.80
CA PHE A 123 24.62 0.33 -7.78
C PHE A 123 26.06 -0.14 -7.53
N PRO A 124 27.06 0.60 -8.03
CA PRO A 124 28.45 0.35 -7.63
C PRO A 124 28.64 0.71 -6.15
N GLU A 125 29.64 0.08 -5.51
CA GLU A 125 30.06 0.34 -4.13
C GLU A 125 30.30 1.84 -3.90
N GLN A 126 30.86 2.53 -4.89
CA GLN A 126 31.05 3.98 -4.90
C GLN A 126 30.48 4.61 -6.17
N GLY A 127 29.86 5.78 -6.03
CA GLY A 127 29.29 6.55 -7.14
C GLY A 127 27.90 6.07 -7.56
N TYR A 128 27.61 6.14 -8.85
CA TYR A 128 26.29 5.86 -9.42
C TYR A 128 26.41 4.98 -10.67
N PRO A 129 25.38 4.19 -11.03
CA PRO A 129 25.32 3.58 -12.35
C PRO A 129 25.11 4.66 -13.43
N ALA A 130 24.97 4.24 -14.69
CA ALA A 130 24.63 5.17 -15.78
C ALA A 130 23.32 5.93 -15.46
N PRO A 131 23.09 7.14 -16.00
CA PRO A 131 21.85 7.89 -15.76
C PRO A 131 20.57 7.09 -16.07
N GLN A 132 19.46 7.50 -15.46
CA GLN A 132 18.14 6.91 -15.69
C GLN A 132 17.72 6.92 -17.17
N GLY A 133 16.87 5.98 -17.56
CA GLY A 133 16.43 5.80 -18.95
C GLY A 133 16.33 4.33 -19.36
N PRO A 134 17.44 3.55 -19.34
CA PRO A 134 17.41 2.16 -19.78
C PRO A 134 16.81 1.16 -18.76
N TYR A 135 16.46 1.62 -17.55
CA TYR A 135 16.04 0.76 -16.44
C TYR A 135 14.53 0.47 -16.43
N TYR A 136 13.70 1.48 -16.70
CA TYR A 136 12.24 1.34 -16.72
C TYR A 136 11.81 0.24 -17.69
N THR A 137 11.10 -0.77 -17.20
CA THR A 137 10.69 -1.97 -17.97
C THR A 137 11.86 -2.66 -18.71
N GLY A 138 13.09 -2.46 -18.24
CA GLY A 138 14.30 -2.92 -18.89
C GLY A 138 14.47 -4.43 -18.82
N VAL A 139 15.17 -4.99 -19.80
CA VAL A 139 15.53 -6.41 -19.86
C VAL A 139 17.05 -6.54 -20.01
N GLY A 140 17.62 -7.59 -19.41
CA GLY A 140 19.04 -7.93 -19.48
C GLY A 140 19.85 -7.51 -18.25
N TYR A 141 20.91 -8.28 -17.97
CA TYR A 141 21.75 -8.15 -16.78
C TYR A 141 22.23 -6.72 -16.52
N LYS A 142 22.61 -5.98 -17.57
CA LYS A 142 23.09 -4.60 -17.45
C LYS A 142 22.08 -3.67 -16.78
N ASN A 143 20.79 -3.83 -17.10
CA ASN A 143 19.73 -2.93 -16.66
C ASN A 143 19.10 -3.41 -15.34
N VAL A 144 18.96 -4.72 -15.17
CA VAL A 144 18.15 -5.34 -14.11
C VAL A 144 18.99 -5.98 -13.00
N GLY A 145 20.24 -6.36 -13.29
CA GLY A 145 21.06 -7.18 -12.40
C GLY A 145 20.75 -8.68 -12.48
N SER A 146 21.40 -9.47 -11.64
CA SER A 146 21.27 -10.94 -11.61
C SER A 146 20.10 -11.44 -10.77
N ILE A 147 19.80 -10.78 -9.64
CA ILE A 147 18.91 -11.34 -8.61
C ILE A 147 17.59 -10.56 -8.45
N ALA A 148 17.56 -9.28 -8.80
CA ALA A 148 16.40 -8.42 -8.51
C ALA A 148 15.10 -8.96 -9.11
N ARG A 149 15.13 -9.39 -10.38
CA ARG A 149 13.95 -9.96 -11.04
C ARG A 149 13.54 -11.32 -10.46
N GLU A 150 14.50 -12.14 -10.04
CA GLU A 150 14.19 -13.42 -9.39
C GLU A 150 13.38 -13.21 -8.12
N ILE A 151 13.76 -12.23 -7.29
CA ILE A 151 13.02 -11.85 -6.08
C ILE A 151 11.62 -11.32 -6.43
N VAL A 152 11.52 -10.45 -7.45
CA VAL A 152 10.22 -9.87 -7.87
C VAL A 152 9.26 -10.94 -8.39
N GLU A 153 9.72 -11.86 -9.23
CA GLU A 153 8.89 -12.95 -9.76
C GLU A 153 8.48 -13.93 -8.66
N GLU A 154 9.39 -14.26 -7.73
CA GLU A 154 9.02 -15.11 -6.58
C GLU A 154 8.03 -14.41 -5.63
N HIS A 155 8.17 -13.10 -5.41
CA HIS A 155 7.19 -12.33 -4.64
C HIS A 155 5.82 -12.31 -5.31
N LEU A 156 5.78 -12.17 -6.64
CA LEU A 156 4.55 -12.27 -7.43
C LEU A 156 3.88 -13.63 -7.24
N ASP A 157 4.63 -14.73 -7.37
CA ASP A 157 4.12 -16.09 -7.18
C ASP A 157 3.58 -16.30 -5.76
N LEU A 158 4.31 -15.85 -4.73
CA LEU A 158 3.85 -15.91 -3.34
C LEU A 158 2.55 -15.13 -3.13
N CYS A 159 2.40 -13.96 -3.77
CA CYS A 159 1.17 -13.18 -3.67
C CYS A 159 -0.01 -13.88 -4.35
N LEU A 160 0.20 -14.41 -5.56
CA LEU A 160 -0.84 -15.12 -6.32
C LEU A 160 -1.30 -16.40 -5.59
N GLU A 161 -0.35 -17.19 -5.06
CA GLU A 161 -0.68 -18.40 -4.31
C GLU A 161 -1.35 -18.12 -2.96
N ALA A 162 -1.04 -16.98 -2.31
CA ALA A 162 -1.75 -16.50 -1.13
C ALA A 162 -3.15 -15.97 -1.45
N GLY A 163 -3.51 -15.80 -2.73
CA GLY A 163 -4.78 -15.24 -3.16
C GLY A 163 -4.88 -13.72 -3.04
N ILE A 164 -3.74 -13.01 -2.98
CA ILE A 164 -3.71 -11.56 -3.14
C ILE A 164 -4.08 -11.24 -4.59
N ASN A 165 -4.99 -10.29 -4.79
CA ASN A 165 -5.43 -9.85 -6.10
C ASN A 165 -4.40 -8.88 -6.72
N HIS A 166 -3.29 -9.48 -7.12
CA HIS A 166 -2.11 -8.86 -7.70
C HIS A 166 -2.32 -8.66 -9.21
N GLU A 167 -2.18 -7.43 -9.70
CA GLU A 167 -2.52 -7.05 -11.08
C GLU A 167 -1.29 -6.93 -11.99
N GLY A 168 -0.09 -6.75 -11.42
CA GLY A 168 1.12 -6.67 -12.22
C GLY A 168 2.36 -6.24 -11.45
N ILE A 169 3.50 -6.30 -12.14
CA ILE A 169 4.82 -5.84 -11.70
C ILE A 169 5.50 -5.07 -12.82
N ASN A 170 6.41 -4.16 -12.47
CA ASN A 170 7.36 -3.59 -13.43
C ASN A 170 8.68 -3.17 -12.76
N ALA A 171 9.76 -3.21 -13.53
CA ALA A 171 10.98 -2.50 -13.17
C ALA A 171 10.76 -1.00 -13.33
N GLU A 172 11.12 -0.22 -12.32
CA GLU A 172 10.90 1.21 -12.28
C GLU A 172 12.05 2.02 -12.92
N VAL A 173 11.90 3.34 -12.95
CA VAL A 173 12.81 4.26 -13.65
C VAL A 173 14.24 4.22 -13.12
N ALA A 174 14.44 4.03 -11.81
CA ALA A 174 15.75 3.92 -11.20
C ALA A 174 16.24 2.46 -11.15
N LYS A 175 17.56 2.25 -11.29
CA LYS A 175 18.14 0.92 -11.14
C LYS A 175 17.93 0.39 -9.71
N GLY A 176 17.42 -0.84 -9.60
CA GLY A 176 17.10 -1.45 -8.30
C GLY A 176 15.73 -1.05 -7.74
N GLN A 177 14.98 -0.18 -8.44
CA GLN A 177 13.61 0.19 -8.11
C GLN A 177 12.61 -0.72 -8.85
N TRP A 178 11.54 -1.08 -8.16
CA TRP A 178 10.48 -1.93 -8.68
C TRP A 178 9.12 -1.48 -8.17
N GLU A 179 8.09 -1.94 -8.87
CA GLU A 179 6.70 -1.72 -8.50
C GLU A 179 5.93 -3.04 -8.54
N PHE A 180 4.96 -3.18 -7.62
CA PHE A 180 3.88 -4.15 -7.72
C PHE A 180 2.51 -3.49 -7.54
N GLN A 181 1.49 -4.00 -8.22
CA GLN A 181 0.14 -3.45 -8.19
C GLN A 181 -0.85 -4.41 -7.55
N VAL A 182 -1.63 -3.94 -6.57
CA VAL A 182 -2.71 -4.73 -5.95
C VAL A 182 -4.02 -4.00 -6.09
N PHE A 183 -5.05 -4.71 -6.57
CA PHE A 183 -6.41 -4.20 -6.69
C PHE A 183 -7.32 -4.86 -5.65
N GLY A 184 -8.12 -4.07 -4.95
CA GLY A 184 -9.08 -4.57 -3.98
C GLY A 184 -10.47 -3.97 -4.16
N LYS A 185 -11.48 -4.82 -3.97
CA LYS A 185 -12.88 -4.41 -3.82
C LYS A 185 -13.17 -4.32 -2.33
N GLY A 186 -13.70 -3.18 -1.90
CA GLY A 186 -13.85 -2.84 -0.49
C GLY A 186 -12.59 -2.16 0.04
N SER A 187 -12.81 -1.06 0.76
CA SER A 187 -11.76 -0.16 1.25
C SER A 187 -10.77 -0.85 2.20
N LYS A 188 -11.27 -1.69 3.13
CA LYS A 188 -10.44 -2.47 4.07
C LYS A 188 -9.64 -3.55 3.37
N SER A 189 -10.30 -4.32 2.49
CA SER A 189 -9.67 -5.46 1.80
C SER A 189 -8.49 -5.03 0.93
N ALA A 190 -8.62 -3.92 0.19
CA ALA A 190 -7.52 -3.39 -0.62
C ALA A 190 -6.27 -3.06 0.22
N ALA A 191 -6.48 -2.44 1.39
CA ALA A 191 -5.39 -2.09 2.30
C ALA A 191 -4.82 -3.31 3.05
N ASP A 192 -5.67 -4.26 3.47
CA ASP A 192 -5.26 -5.53 4.08
C ASP A 192 -4.31 -6.29 3.14
N GLN A 193 -4.65 -6.38 1.85
CA GLN A 193 -3.85 -7.08 0.85
C GLN A 193 -2.50 -6.41 0.58
N ILE A 194 -2.42 -5.07 0.55
CA ILE A 194 -1.13 -4.37 0.43
C ILE A 194 -0.20 -4.68 1.60
N TRP A 195 -0.73 -4.75 2.83
CA TRP A 195 0.09 -5.08 3.99
C TRP A 195 0.61 -6.52 3.96
N ILE A 196 -0.21 -7.48 3.54
CA ILE A 196 0.25 -8.86 3.36
C ILE A 196 1.25 -8.98 2.21
N ALA A 197 1.05 -8.28 1.10
CA ALA A 197 2.02 -8.22 0.00
C ALA A 197 3.37 -7.65 0.46
N ARG A 198 3.37 -6.55 1.24
CA ARG A 198 4.59 -5.97 1.85
C ARG A 198 5.25 -6.97 2.81
N TYR A 199 4.47 -7.66 3.65
CA TYR A 199 5.00 -8.67 4.57
C TYR A 199 5.68 -9.83 3.83
N LEU A 200 5.05 -10.35 2.78
CA LEU A 200 5.63 -11.41 1.95
C LEU A 200 6.91 -10.95 1.26
N LEU A 201 6.96 -9.71 0.75
CA LEU A 201 8.16 -9.14 0.13
C LEU A 201 9.31 -9.06 1.16
N LEU A 202 9.06 -8.47 2.33
CA LEU A 202 10.06 -8.34 3.39
C LEU A 202 10.59 -9.72 3.83
N ARG A 203 9.67 -10.65 4.15
CA ARG A 203 10.01 -12.00 4.58
C ARG A 203 10.76 -12.78 3.49
N LEU A 204 10.41 -12.59 2.22
CA LEU A 204 11.14 -13.21 1.11
C LEU A 204 12.58 -12.70 1.04
N CYS A 205 12.78 -11.39 1.16
CA CYS A 205 14.11 -10.79 1.02
C CYS A 205 15.09 -11.20 2.14
N GLU A 206 14.58 -11.62 3.31
CA GLU A 206 15.40 -12.17 4.40
C GLU A 206 16.33 -13.30 3.94
N LYS A 207 15.86 -14.21 3.08
CA LYS A 207 16.68 -15.35 2.61
C LYS A 207 17.74 -14.93 1.59
N TYR A 208 17.54 -13.80 0.93
CA TYR A 208 18.48 -13.22 -0.02
C TYR A 208 19.48 -12.26 0.65
N GLY A 209 19.26 -11.87 1.91
CA GLY A 209 20.06 -10.85 2.58
C GLY A 209 19.92 -9.46 1.95
N ILE A 210 18.75 -9.18 1.39
CA ILE A 210 18.43 -7.91 0.73
C ILE A 210 17.38 -7.17 1.56
N ASP A 211 17.56 -5.86 1.71
CA ASP A 211 16.59 -4.99 2.36
C ASP A 211 15.61 -4.42 1.34
N VAL A 212 14.41 -4.07 1.82
CA VAL A 212 13.40 -3.34 1.05
C VAL A 212 13.30 -1.93 1.59
N GLU A 213 13.67 -0.96 0.77
CA GLU A 213 13.59 0.45 1.10
C GLU A 213 12.30 1.05 0.52
N PHE A 214 11.41 1.44 1.43
CA PHE A 214 10.15 2.11 1.09
C PHE A 214 10.25 3.63 1.16
N HIS A 215 11.34 4.24 1.63
CA HIS A 215 11.45 5.69 1.75
C HIS A 215 11.20 6.39 0.41
N CYS A 216 10.43 7.49 0.45
CA CYS A 216 9.88 8.12 -0.76
C CYS A 216 10.93 8.81 -1.64
N LYS A 217 12.13 9.06 -1.11
CA LYS A 217 13.25 9.66 -1.83
C LYS A 217 14.57 9.14 -1.23
N PRO A 218 14.90 7.86 -1.43
CA PRO A 218 15.93 7.19 -0.64
C PRO A 218 17.35 7.64 -1.01
N LEU A 219 17.52 8.20 -2.22
CA LEU A 219 18.78 8.79 -2.69
C LEU A 219 18.88 10.31 -2.45
N GLY A 220 18.00 10.89 -1.62
CA GLY A 220 18.05 12.31 -1.23
C GLY A 220 17.88 13.29 -2.40
N ASP A 221 18.51 14.47 -2.31
CA ASP A 221 18.49 15.50 -3.34
C ASP A 221 19.40 15.15 -4.52
N THR A 222 19.00 14.12 -5.28
CA THR A 222 19.64 13.64 -6.50
C THR A 222 18.62 13.55 -7.64
N ASP A 223 19.13 13.37 -8.86
CA ASP A 223 18.32 13.26 -10.09
C ASP A 223 17.64 11.88 -10.25
N TRP A 224 17.77 11.00 -9.25
CA TRP A 224 17.12 9.69 -9.23
C TRP A 224 15.66 9.79 -8.82
N ASN A 225 14.79 8.97 -9.39
CA ASN A 225 13.37 8.95 -9.06
C ASN A 225 13.14 8.65 -7.56
N GLY A 226 12.05 9.20 -7.03
CA GLY A 226 11.54 8.79 -5.73
C GLY A 226 10.59 7.61 -5.86
N SER A 227 10.09 7.12 -4.72
CA SER A 227 9.15 6.01 -4.65
C SER A 227 7.75 6.47 -4.23
N GLY A 228 6.75 6.14 -5.05
CA GLY A 228 5.34 6.42 -4.86
C GLY A 228 4.53 5.24 -4.30
N MET A 229 3.28 5.53 -3.96
CA MET A 229 2.24 4.50 -3.89
C MET A 229 0.98 5.06 -4.57
N HIS A 230 0.97 5.17 -5.90
CA HIS A 230 -0.18 5.78 -6.57
C HIS A 230 -1.46 5.02 -6.19
N CYS A 231 -2.51 5.79 -5.94
CA CYS A 231 -3.80 5.29 -5.46
C CYS A 231 -4.85 5.52 -6.54
N ASN A 232 -5.14 4.46 -7.28
CA ASN A 232 -6.28 4.39 -8.18
C ASN A 232 -7.55 4.18 -7.35
N PHE A 233 -8.59 4.97 -7.55
CA PHE A 233 -9.82 4.86 -6.77
C PHE A 233 -11.09 5.07 -7.60
N SER A 234 -12.16 4.38 -7.20
CA SER A 234 -13.51 4.64 -7.72
C SER A 234 -14.59 4.17 -6.74
N THR A 235 -15.73 4.84 -6.74
CA THR A 235 -16.97 4.33 -6.13
C THR A 235 -17.89 3.75 -7.20
N LYS A 236 -18.93 3.02 -6.78
CA LYS A 236 -19.99 2.57 -7.69
C LYS A 236 -20.56 3.72 -8.53
N PHE A 237 -20.81 4.88 -7.89
CA PHE A 237 -21.32 6.06 -8.59
C PHE A 237 -20.36 6.54 -9.68
N MET A 238 -19.05 6.62 -9.39
CA MET A 238 -18.04 7.02 -10.38
C MET A 238 -17.98 6.07 -11.58
N ARG A 239 -18.22 4.77 -11.38
CA ARG A 239 -18.16 3.78 -12.46
C ARG A 239 -19.44 3.72 -13.30
N GLU A 240 -20.60 3.83 -12.67
CA GLU A 240 -21.89 3.60 -13.34
C GLU A 240 -22.57 4.89 -13.81
N VAL A 241 -22.51 5.96 -13.00
CA VAL A 241 -23.23 7.22 -13.24
C VAL A 241 -22.27 8.32 -13.68
N GLY A 242 -21.22 8.61 -12.90
CA GLY A 242 -20.20 9.61 -13.19
C GLY A 242 -20.78 10.99 -13.54
N GLY A 243 -20.20 11.63 -14.56
CA GLY A 243 -20.62 12.91 -15.08
C GLY A 243 -19.62 14.04 -14.79
N LYS A 244 -19.55 15.00 -15.72
CA LYS A 244 -18.56 16.07 -15.67
C LYS A 244 -18.75 16.96 -14.44
N GLU A 245 -20.00 17.27 -14.11
CA GLU A 245 -20.37 18.10 -12.96
C GLU A 245 -19.95 17.45 -11.64
N TYR A 246 -20.17 16.13 -11.51
CA TYR A 246 -19.72 15.38 -10.34
C TYR A 246 -18.19 15.34 -10.26
N PHE A 247 -17.51 15.11 -11.40
CA PHE A 247 -16.06 15.11 -11.46
C PHE A 247 -15.45 16.46 -11.07
N GLU A 248 -15.97 17.57 -11.59
CA GLU A 248 -15.51 18.93 -11.24
C GLU A 248 -15.73 19.24 -9.75
N ALA A 249 -16.88 18.87 -9.20
CA ALA A 249 -17.14 18.99 -7.77
C ALA A 249 -16.18 18.13 -6.92
N LEU A 250 -15.87 16.92 -7.39
CA LEU A 250 -14.90 16.03 -6.74
C LEU A 250 -13.50 16.61 -6.76
N MET A 251 -13.03 17.16 -7.88
CA MET A 251 -11.72 17.83 -7.94
C MET A 251 -11.68 19.05 -7.02
N GLY A 252 -12.77 19.82 -6.92
CA GLY A 252 -12.88 20.92 -5.97
C GLY A 252 -12.80 20.46 -4.50
N ALA A 253 -13.39 19.32 -4.15
CA ALA A 253 -13.29 18.73 -2.81
C ALA A 253 -11.85 18.26 -2.50
N PHE A 254 -11.19 17.62 -3.46
CA PHE A 254 -9.79 17.21 -3.34
C PHE A 254 -8.81 18.39 -3.27
N GLU A 255 -9.10 19.48 -3.98
CA GLU A 255 -8.37 20.74 -3.86
C GLU A 255 -8.55 21.33 -2.46
N LYS A 256 -9.79 21.43 -1.96
CA LYS A 256 -10.09 21.94 -0.63
C LYS A 256 -9.36 21.14 0.48
N ASN A 257 -9.36 19.81 0.36
CA ASN A 257 -8.84 18.91 1.39
C ASN A 257 -7.37 18.50 1.16
N TRP A 258 -6.64 19.16 0.26
CA TRP A 258 -5.29 18.75 -0.16
C TRP A 258 -4.32 18.51 1.01
N LYS A 259 -4.39 19.36 2.04
CA LYS A 259 -3.48 19.29 3.18
C LYS A 259 -3.76 18.07 4.06
N GLU A 260 -5.03 17.76 4.33
CA GLU A 260 -5.41 16.58 5.10
C GLU A 260 -4.96 15.29 4.41
N HIS A 261 -5.01 15.26 3.07
CA HIS A 261 -4.46 14.16 2.28
C HIS A 261 -2.93 14.08 2.45
N ILE A 262 -2.20 15.18 2.19
CA ILE A 262 -0.74 15.19 2.28
C ILE A 262 -0.24 14.80 3.69
N ASP A 263 -0.93 15.21 4.74
CA ASP A 263 -0.57 14.91 6.13
C ASP A 263 -0.59 13.40 6.46
N VAL A 264 -1.31 12.58 5.67
CA VAL A 264 -1.35 11.11 5.83
C VAL A 264 -0.77 10.32 4.65
N TYR A 265 -0.24 10.99 3.64
CA TYR A 265 0.30 10.39 2.41
C TYR A 265 1.75 9.90 2.53
N GLY A 266 2.16 9.65 3.78
CA GLY A 266 3.48 9.19 4.18
C GLY A 266 4.44 10.34 4.56
N PRO A 267 5.44 10.06 5.41
CA PRO A 267 6.40 11.06 5.86
C PRO A 267 7.28 11.56 4.72
N ASP A 268 7.89 12.73 4.91
CA ASP A 268 8.92 13.28 4.02
C ASP A 268 8.51 13.45 2.55
N ASN A 269 7.21 13.39 2.27
CA ASN A 269 6.67 13.44 0.92
C ASN A 269 7.02 14.75 0.18
N HIS A 270 7.35 15.82 0.91
CA HIS A 270 7.87 17.07 0.36
C HIS A 270 9.23 16.93 -0.35
N LEU A 271 10.01 15.89 -0.03
CA LEU A 271 11.26 15.54 -0.73
C LEU A 271 11.02 14.87 -2.08
N ARG A 272 9.87 14.19 -2.24
CA ARG A 272 9.47 13.53 -3.50
C ARG A 272 8.64 14.46 -4.38
N LEU A 273 7.57 15.03 -3.83
CA LEU A 273 6.60 15.88 -4.50
C LEU A 273 7.13 17.32 -4.68
N THR A 274 8.02 17.48 -5.65
CA THR A 274 8.76 18.73 -5.89
C THR A 274 8.31 19.47 -7.15
N GLY A 275 7.48 18.85 -8.00
CA GLY A 275 7.20 19.35 -9.35
C GLY A 275 8.13 18.76 -10.42
N LYS A 276 9.16 17.99 -10.02
CA LYS A 276 10.08 17.27 -10.90
C LYS A 276 9.77 15.77 -10.88
N HIS A 277 10.37 15.02 -11.80
CA HIS A 277 10.29 13.54 -11.85
C HIS A 277 8.86 13.01 -11.79
N GLU A 278 7.98 13.55 -12.65
CA GLU A 278 6.59 13.10 -12.77
C GLU A 278 5.74 13.29 -11.49
N THR A 279 5.98 14.37 -10.74
CA THR A 279 5.17 14.71 -9.56
C THR A 279 4.70 16.15 -9.60
N ALA A 280 3.56 16.44 -8.97
CA ALA A 280 3.17 17.80 -8.61
C ALA A 280 3.90 18.25 -7.33
N PRO A 281 4.12 19.56 -7.10
CA PRO A 281 4.62 20.05 -5.82
C PRO A 281 3.61 19.77 -4.69
N TRP A 282 4.07 19.32 -3.52
CA TRP A 282 3.22 18.89 -2.40
C TRP A 282 2.21 19.95 -1.92
N ASN A 283 2.52 21.23 -2.10
CA ASN A 283 1.74 22.36 -1.60
C ASN A 283 0.79 22.99 -2.63
N LYS A 284 0.59 22.35 -3.79
CA LYS A 284 -0.39 22.78 -4.78
C LYS A 284 -1.13 21.57 -5.32
N PHE A 285 -2.46 21.62 -5.27
CA PHE A 285 -3.29 20.62 -5.91
C PHE A 285 -3.44 20.94 -7.41
N SER A 286 -3.45 19.89 -8.23
CA SER A 286 -3.71 19.99 -9.67
C SER A 286 -4.28 18.67 -10.19
N TYR A 287 -5.04 18.73 -11.27
CA TYR A 287 -5.44 17.54 -12.01
C TYR A 287 -5.30 17.80 -13.51
N GLY A 288 -5.07 16.74 -14.29
CA GLY A 288 -4.90 16.86 -15.73
C GLY A 288 -5.18 15.56 -16.48
N ILE A 289 -5.67 15.70 -17.71
CA ILE A 289 -5.94 14.57 -18.60
C ILE A 289 -4.61 14.00 -19.09
N ALA A 290 -4.33 12.75 -18.74
CA ALA A 290 -3.06 12.08 -19.00
C ALA A 290 -1.81 12.85 -18.52
N ASP A 291 -1.97 13.77 -17.57
CA ASP A 291 -0.89 14.58 -17.04
C ASP A 291 -0.23 13.87 -15.86
N ARG A 292 0.99 13.37 -16.08
CA ARG A 292 1.81 12.76 -15.03
C ARG A 292 2.35 13.80 -14.05
N GLY A 293 2.48 15.07 -14.44
CA GLY A 293 2.92 16.15 -13.54
C GLY A 293 1.84 16.63 -12.56
N ALA A 294 0.58 16.17 -12.71
CA ALA A 294 -0.53 16.58 -11.87
C ALA A 294 -0.61 15.78 -10.56
N SER A 295 -1.34 16.32 -9.57
CA SER A 295 -1.63 15.61 -8.33
C SER A 295 -2.57 14.43 -8.55
N ILE A 296 -3.64 14.66 -9.31
CA ILE A 296 -4.55 13.60 -9.78
C ILE A 296 -4.45 13.50 -11.30
N ARG A 297 -4.09 12.32 -11.77
CA ARG A 297 -4.11 12.01 -13.20
C ARG A 297 -5.49 11.49 -13.58
N VAL A 298 -6.02 12.05 -14.68
CA VAL A 298 -7.30 11.66 -15.26
C VAL A 298 -7.03 10.84 -16.53
N PRO A 299 -7.35 9.54 -16.56
CA PRO A 299 -7.17 8.73 -17.77
C PRO A 299 -7.99 9.26 -18.95
N HIS A 300 -7.48 9.17 -20.18
CA HIS A 300 -8.28 9.52 -21.38
C HIS A 300 -9.58 8.71 -21.46
N SER A 301 -9.53 7.44 -21.07
CA SER A 301 -10.70 6.55 -21.01
C SER A 301 -11.77 7.09 -20.07
N PHE A 302 -11.41 7.74 -18.97
CA PHE A 302 -12.36 8.32 -18.02
C PHE A 302 -13.20 9.42 -18.70
N VAL A 303 -12.54 10.37 -19.37
CA VAL A 303 -13.22 11.48 -20.07
C VAL A 303 -14.03 10.96 -21.26
N ASN A 304 -13.45 10.06 -22.06
CA ASN A 304 -14.11 9.49 -23.23
C ASN A 304 -15.33 8.62 -22.87
N ASN A 305 -15.41 8.12 -21.63
CA ASN A 305 -16.52 7.34 -21.12
C ASN A 305 -17.53 8.20 -20.32
N GLY A 306 -17.62 9.50 -20.61
CA GLY A 306 -18.58 10.39 -19.95
C GLY A 306 -18.22 10.68 -18.49
N TYR A 307 -16.93 10.79 -18.18
CA TYR A 307 -16.40 10.99 -16.83
C TYR A 307 -16.79 9.84 -15.89
N LYS A 308 -16.62 8.60 -16.39
CA LYS A 308 -16.90 7.36 -15.66
C LYS A 308 -15.67 6.46 -15.61
N GLY A 309 -15.46 5.84 -14.45
CA GLY A 309 -14.36 4.90 -14.21
C GLY A 309 -13.63 5.22 -12.92
N TYR A 310 -12.30 5.28 -12.99
CA TYR A 310 -11.41 5.54 -11.86
C TYR A 310 -10.50 6.75 -12.14
N LEU A 311 -9.97 7.30 -11.06
CA LEU A 311 -8.97 8.36 -11.06
C LEU A 311 -7.71 7.85 -10.34
N GLU A 312 -6.57 8.46 -10.64
CA GLU A 312 -5.27 8.10 -10.06
C GLU A 312 -4.74 9.27 -9.21
N ASP A 313 -4.70 9.10 -7.90
CA ASP A 313 -4.00 10.03 -7.01
C ASP A 313 -2.52 9.65 -6.91
N ARG A 314 -1.65 10.53 -7.43
CA ARG A 314 -0.21 10.28 -7.54
C ARG A 314 0.58 10.79 -6.33
N ARG A 315 -0.12 11.42 -5.38
CA ARG A 315 0.48 12.06 -4.20
C ARG A 315 0.86 11.11 -3.06
N PRO A 316 0.25 9.94 -2.84
CA PRO A 316 0.71 9.06 -1.77
C PRO A 316 2.12 8.54 -2.08
N ASN A 317 2.96 8.45 -1.05
CA ASN A 317 4.29 7.89 -1.17
C ASN A 317 4.35 6.41 -0.75
N SER A 318 5.48 5.77 -1.08
CA SER A 318 5.72 4.35 -0.87
C SER A 318 5.71 3.88 0.60
N GLN A 319 5.90 4.77 1.59
CA GLN A 319 5.74 4.45 3.02
C GLN A 319 4.33 4.73 3.55
N GLY A 320 3.44 5.30 2.73
CA GLY A 320 2.09 5.65 3.12
C GLY A 320 1.33 4.43 3.67
N CYS A 321 0.48 4.68 4.67
CA CYS A 321 -0.41 3.66 5.21
C CYS A 321 -1.66 3.56 4.32
N PRO A 322 -1.89 2.42 3.63
CA PRO A 322 -3.03 2.29 2.71
C PRO A 322 -4.38 2.47 3.40
N TYR A 323 -4.51 2.14 4.70
CA TYR A 323 -5.74 2.42 5.46
C TYR A 323 -6.02 3.91 5.61
N GLN A 324 -4.99 4.71 5.93
CA GLN A 324 -5.15 6.15 6.10
C GLN A 324 -5.40 6.84 4.76
N ILE A 325 -4.70 6.42 3.71
CA ILE A 325 -4.89 6.93 2.35
C ILE A 325 -6.31 6.68 1.87
N ALA A 326 -6.80 5.45 1.96
CA ALA A 326 -8.17 5.12 1.58
C ALA A 326 -9.21 5.84 2.46
N SER A 327 -8.95 6.01 3.76
CA SER A 327 -9.82 6.74 4.68
C SER A 327 -10.04 8.19 4.23
N VAL A 328 -8.97 8.95 3.96
CA VAL A 328 -9.10 10.37 3.55
C VAL A 328 -9.69 10.50 2.14
N VAL A 329 -9.37 9.58 1.22
CA VAL A 329 -9.98 9.54 -0.11
C VAL A 329 -11.50 9.37 -0.01
N LEU A 330 -11.98 8.39 0.77
CA LEU A 330 -13.42 8.17 0.92
C LEU A 330 -14.12 9.31 1.67
N LYS A 331 -13.49 9.90 2.68
CA LYS A 331 -14.04 11.06 3.38
C LYS A 331 -14.27 12.23 2.42
N THR A 332 -13.27 12.54 1.58
CA THR A 332 -13.40 13.60 0.58
C THR A 332 -14.44 13.27 -0.50
N ILE A 333 -14.51 12.02 -0.96
CA ILE A 333 -15.56 11.59 -1.90
C ILE A 333 -16.96 11.77 -1.29
N ALA A 334 -17.14 11.46 0.00
CA ALA A 334 -18.41 11.57 0.70
C ALA A 334 -18.89 13.02 0.89
N GLU A 335 -18.02 14.03 0.76
CA GLU A 335 -18.41 15.45 0.79
C GLU A 335 -19.15 15.88 -0.49
N VAL A 336 -19.00 15.15 -1.59
CA VAL A 336 -19.62 15.49 -2.87
C VAL A 336 -21.03 14.89 -2.93
N PRO A 337 -22.09 15.72 -2.93
CA PRO A 337 -23.45 15.20 -2.99
C PRO A 337 -23.66 14.44 -4.29
N LEU A 338 -24.18 13.21 -4.19
CA LEU A 338 -24.68 12.50 -5.35
C LEU A 338 -25.92 13.24 -5.82
N ALA A 339 -25.91 13.75 -7.06
CA ALA A 339 -27.12 14.29 -7.66
C ALA A 339 -28.22 13.24 -7.50
N LYS A 340 -29.36 13.60 -6.88
CA LYS A 340 -30.52 12.70 -6.84
C LYS A 340 -30.79 12.31 -8.27
N SER A 341 -30.66 11.02 -8.59
CA SER A 341 -31.11 10.53 -9.88
C SER A 341 -32.52 11.06 -10.08
N ALA A 342 -32.77 11.74 -11.20
CA ALA A 342 -34.13 12.00 -11.64
C ALA A 342 -34.76 10.63 -11.95
N ALA A 343 -35.24 9.97 -10.91
CA ALA A 343 -36.07 8.79 -10.97
C ALA A 343 -37.51 9.29 -10.81
N ALA A 344 -38.14 9.53 -11.95
CA ALA A 344 -39.57 9.40 -12.17
C ALA A 344 -39.75 8.77 -13.55
#